data_AF-A0A386ZKX5-F1
#
_entry.id   AF-A0A386ZKX5-F1
#
_cell.length_a   1.000
_cell.length_b   1.000
_cell.length_c   1.000
_cell.angle_alpha   90.00
_cell.angle_beta   90.00
_cell.angle_gamma   90.00
#
_symmetry.space_group_name_H-M   'P 1'
#
loop_
_entity.id
_entity.type
_entity.pdbx_description
1 polymer ?
#
loop_
_entity_poly.entity_id
_entity_poly.type
_entity_poly.pdbx_seq_one_letter_code
_entity_poly.pdbx_strand_id
1 'polypeptide(L)'
;MSKVYGRQEPFLDKVPAPSPSPLGRLDRLALALTEPAAIRRWYALVIAICVALIAVTILVLVYVMPEGSDIAGTVEFYRKHNTLLRVVAAGLALMFLLGVIWSAAFISTLWGADTSPNRIYTWTAIFSEILVLGLFFTESGIFAGTVLLSGHSPDSIIHALHVTVLVSAALLGPVWVPFAWAALLISRRTGLCPPWFNRLCVVVIVIDLCTVTGVFTLTGPLNGENGLVGAFAGVLSPVVWVGGAIAWEVVEWARVRALPLWAAPASN
;
A
#
# COMPACT_ATOMS: atom_id res chain seq x y z
N MET A 1 15.99 -40.28 69.56
CA MET A 1 16.89 -40.53 68.42
C MET A 1 16.70 -39.43 67.41
N SER A 2 17.72 -38.58 67.28
CA SER A 2 17.80 -37.41 66.42
C SER A 2 18.13 -37.82 64.98
N LYS A 3 17.44 -37.25 64.00
CA LYS A 3 17.91 -37.18 62.61
C LYS A 3 17.76 -35.74 62.11
N VAL A 4 18.90 -35.07 62.10
CA VAL A 4 19.19 -33.81 61.42
C VAL A 4 19.07 -34.06 59.91
N TYR A 5 18.13 -33.38 59.24
CA TYR A 5 18.13 -33.26 57.79
C TYR A 5 18.75 -31.90 57.44
N GLY A 6 19.96 -31.96 56.87
CA GLY A 6 20.68 -30.81 56.35
C GLY A 6 19.92 -30.19 55.18
N ARG A 7 19.69 -28.88 55.28
CA ARG A 7 19.18 -28.04 54.21
C ARG A 7 20.32 -27.83 53.21
N GLN A 8 20.29 -28.52 52.06
CA GLN A 8 21.12 -28.15 50.92
C GLN A 8 20.48 -26.93 50.25
N GLU A 9 21.19 -25.80 50.28
CA GLU A 9 20.85 -24.65 49.44
C GLU A 9 21.10 -25.02 47.97
N PRO A 10 20.14 -24.81 47.06
CA PRO A 10 20.41 -24.98 45.65
C PRO A 10 21.30 -23.83 45.16
N PHE A 11 22.49 -24.22 44.70
CA PHE A 11 23.44 -23.49 43.87
C PHE A 11 22.78 -22.84 42.63
N LEU A 12 22.01 -21.76 42.81
CA LEU A 12 21.42 -21.00 41.71
C LEU A 12 21.71 -19.49 41.77
N ASP A 13 22.70 -19.06 42.55
CA ASP A 13 23.04 -17.64 42.71
C ASP A 13 24.10 -17.12 41.73
N LYS A 14 24.50 -17.89 40.72
CA LYS A 14 25.55 -17.45 39.77
C LYS A 14 25.33 -17.91 38.33
N VAL A 15 24.14 -17.72 37.79
CA VAL A 15 24.05 -17.49 36.34
C VAL A 15 24.26 -16.00 36.15
N PRO A 16 25.44 -15.53 35.68
CA PRO A 16 25.60 -14.12 35.35
C PRO A 16 24.51 -13.77 34.34
N ALA A 17 23.72 -12.73 34.66
CA ALA A 17 22.77 -12.17 33.72
C ALA A 17 23.54 -11.92 32.41
N PRO A 18 23.04 -12.38 31.25
CA PRO A 18 23.74 -12.17 29.99
C PRO A 18 24.00 -10.68 29.85
N SER A 19 25.28 -10.32 29.72
CA SER A 19 25.69 -8.93 29.47
C SER A 19 24.87 -8.40 28.29
N PRO A 20 24.28 -7.19 28.39
CA PRO A 20 23.48 -6.65 27.30
C PRO A 20 24.32 -6.68 26.03
N SER A 21 23.86 -7.40 25.02
CA SER A 21 24.52 -7.42 23.72
C SER A 21 24.55 -5.98 23.19
N PRO A 22 25.65 -5.53 22.59
CA PRO A 22 25.71 -4.18 22.04
C PRO A 22 24.59 -3.99 21.03
N LEU A 23 23.80 -2.92 21.21
CA LEU A 23 22.61 -2.65 20.39
C LEU A 23 22.95 -2.72 18.90
N GLY A 24 22.22 -3.57 18.19
CA GLY A 24 22.33 -3.70 16.74
C GLY A 24 22.01 -2.37 16.06
N ARG A 25 22.45 -2.20 14.80
CA ARG A 25 22.14 -0.98 14.01
C ARG A 25 20.63 -0.76 13.89
N LEU A 26 19.86 -1.83 13.73
CA LEU A 26 18.41 -1.78 13.61
C LEU A 26 17.72 -1.44 14.94
N ASP A 27 18.30 -1.83 16.08
CA ASP A 27 17.75 -1.52 17.40
C ASP A 27 17.93 -0.03 17.73
N ARG A 28 19.10 0.52 17.37
CA ARG A 28 19.35 1.97 17.44
C ARG A 28 18.42 2.77 16.54
N LEU A 29 18.19 2.29 15.31
CA LEU A 29 17.24 2.91 14.40
C LEU A 29 15.81 2.87 14.95
N ALA A 30 15.38 1.73 15.47
CA ALA A 30 14.06 1.59 16.08
C ALA A 30 13.89 2.55 17.27
N LEU A 31 14.86 2.64 18.17
CA LEU A 31 14.84 3.58 19.28
C LEU A 31 14.72 5.03 18.79
N ALA A 32 15.54 5.44 17.82
CA ALA A 32 15.46 6.79 17.24
C ALA A 32 14.08 7.06 16.61
N LEU A 33 13.47 6.06 15.96
CA LEU A 33 12.15 6.18 15.34
C LEU A 33 10.99 6.14 16.33
N THR A 34 11.21 5.77 17.60
CA THR A 34 10.18 5.88 18.65
C THR A 34 10.06 7.27 19.24
N GLU A 35 11.03 8.16 19.00
CA GLU A 35 10.96 9.53 19.50
C GLU A 35 9.79 10.32 18.87
N PRO A 36 9.01 11.09 19.67
CA PRO A 36 7.86 11.84 19.13
C PRO A 36 8.22 12.81 18.00
N ALA A 37 9.44 13.36 18.00
CA ALA A 37 9.93 14.24 16.94
C ALA A 37 10.25 13.46 15.66
N ALA A 38 10.86 12.28 15.78
CA ALA A 38 11.18 11.42 14.65
C ALA A 38 9.91 10.90 13.97
N ILE A 39 8.91 10.45 14.76
CA ILE A 39 7.59 10.01 14.24
C ILE A 39 6.93 11.14 13.44
N ARG A 40 6.92 12.37 13.96
CA ARG A 40 6.34 13.53 13.25
C ARG A 40 7.07 13.83 11.94
N ARG A 41 8.41 13.79 11.95
CA ARG A 41 9.22 14.01 10.73
C ARG A 41 8.98 12.91 9.70
N TRP A 42 8.87 11.66 10.13
CA TRP A 42 8.56 10.53 9.26
C TRP A 42 7.20 10.68 8.59
N TYR A 43 6.14 10.98 9.37
CA TYR A 43 4.82 11.24 8.80
C TYR A 43 4.82 12.44 7.86
N ALA A 44 5.50 13.53 8.20
CA ALA A 44 5.62 14.70 7.32
C ALA A 44 6.34 14.34 6.00
N LEU A 45 7.39 13.53 6.06
CA LEU A 45 8.10 13.05 4.87
C LEU A 45 7.18 12.20 3.98
N VAL A 46 6.47 11.23 4.55
CA VAL A 46 5.55 10.39 3.78
C VAL A 46 4.44 11.22 3.15
N ILE A 47 3.84 12.15 3.89
CA ILE A 47 2.84 13.08 3.35
C ILE A 47 3.41 13.90 2.20
N ALA A 48 4.63 14.45 2.35
CA ALA A 48 5.28 15.22 1.30
C ALA A 48 5.52 14.38 0.03
N ILE A 49 5.93 13.12 0.18
CA ILE A 49 6.09 12.19 -0.95
C ILE A 49 4.74 11.92 -1.62
N CYS A 50 3.69 11.60 -0.85
CA CYS A 50 2.35 11.38 -1.40
C CYS A 50 1.83 12.61 -2.15
N VAL A 51 1.98 13.82 -1.60
CA VAL A 51 1.57 15.07 -2.25
C VAL A 51 2.37 15.31 -3.53
N ALA A 52 3.68 15.05 -3.52
CA ALA A 52 4.51 15.17 -4.72
C ALA A 52 4.08 14.18 -5.82
N LEU A 53 3.82 12.92 -5.46
CA LEU A 53 3.32 11.91 -6.40
C LEU A 53 1.96 12.31 -6.99
N ILE A 54 1.03 12.74 -6.15
CA ILE A 54 -0.29 13.26 -6.55
C ILE A 54 -0.14 14.43 -7.53
N ALA A 55 0.71 15.40 -7.22
CA ALA A 55 0.94 16.57 -8.07
C ALA A 55 1.53 16.18 -9.43
N VAL A 56 2.53 15.30 -9.44
CA VAL A 56 3.13 14.79 -10.69
C VAL A 56 2.11 14.03 -11.52
N THR A 57 1.29 13.17 -10.91
CA THR A 57 0.21 12.48 -11.61
C THR A 57 -0.77 13.46 -12.23
N ILE A 58 -1.24 14.47 -11.50
CA ILE A 58 -2.17 15.47 -12.04
C ILE A 58 -1.54 16.18 -13.24
N LEU A 59 -0.27 16.57 -13.16
CA LEU A 59 0.42 17.20 -14.27
C LEU A 59 0.50 16.29 -15.50
N VAL A 60 0.74 14.97 -15.31
CA VAL A 60 0.74 14.00 -16.40
C VAL A 60 -0.66 13.83 -16.99
N LEU A 61 -1.69 13.66 -16.15
CA LEU A 61 -3.07 13.52 -16.61
C LEU A 61 -3.54 14.74 -17.42
N VAL A 62 -3.24 15.95 -16.94
CA VAL A 62 -3.73 17.19 -17.57
C VAL A 62 -2.94 17.59 -18.81
N TYR A 63 -1.62 17.40 -18.81
CA TYR A 63 -0.76 17.97 -19.87
C TYR A 63 -0.16 16.93 -20.82
N VAL A 64 -0.25 15.63 -20.51
CA VAL A 64 0.42 14.58 -21.28
C VAL A 64 -0.56 13.53 -21.80
N MET A 65 -1.56 13.13 -21.00
CA MET A 65 -2.51 12.10 -21.40
C MET A 65 -3.51 12.59 -22.45
N PRO A 66 -3.78 11.80 -23.50
CA PRO A 66 -4.83 12.11 -24.47
C PRO A 66 -6.22 12.02 -23.82
N GLU A 67 -7.22 12.63 -24.47
CA GLU A 67 -8.62 12.41 -24.11
C GLU A 67 -9.09 11.05 -24.64
N GLY A 68 -9.96 10.35 -23.92
CA GLY A 68 -10.42 9.01 -24.28
C GLY A 68 -11.23 8.90 -25.56
N SER A 69 -11.66 10.03 -26.14
CA SER A 69 -12.27 10.04 -27.48
C SER A 69 -11.27 10.31 -28.62
N ASP A 70 -10.02 10.68 -28.34
CA ASP A 70 -9.05 11.13 -29.33
C ASP A 70 -8.10 10.01 -29.79
N ILE A 71 -8.53 9.28 -30.82
CA ILE A 71 -7.74 8.20 -31.45
C ILE A 71 -6.37 8.69 -31.91
N ALA A 72 -6.31 9.85 -32.59
CA ALA A 72 -5.08 10.36 -33.16
C ALA A 72 -4.11 10.80 -32.05
N GLY A 73 -4.63 11.45 -31.01
CA GLY A 73 -3.87 11.80 -29.81
C GLY A 73 -3.30 10.57 -29.10
N THR A 74 -4.08 9.49 -28.96
CA THR A 74 -3.58 8.23 -28.38
C THR A 74 -2.39 7.67 -29.16
N VAL A 75 -2.51 7.56 -30.49
CA VAL A 75 -1.45 6.99 -31.33
C VAL A 75 -0.18 7.85 -31.26
N GLU A 76 -0.33 9.18 -31.34
CA GLU A 76 0.79 10.10 -31.23
C GLU A 76 1.47 10.02 -29.86
N PHE A 77 0.71 9.89 -28.77
CA PHE A 77 1.23 9.68 -27.42
C PHE A 77 2.12 8.44 -27.36
N TYR A 78 1.63 7.28 -27.84
CA TYR A 78 2.43 6.05 -27.85
C TYR A 78 3.64 6.14 -28.77
N ARG A 79 3.53 6.81 -29.92
CA ARG A 79 4.66 7.04 -30.84
C ARG A 79 5.75 7.88 -30.19
N LYS A 80 5.37 8.97 -29.51
CA LYS A 80 6.30 9.92 -28.88
C LYS A 80 6.94 9.36 -27.62
N HIS A 81 6.19 8.62 -26.81
CA HIS A 81 6.60 8.19 -25.48
C HIS A 81 6.93 6.69 -25.36
N ASN A 82 6.98 5.93 -26.46
CA ASN A 82 7.10 4.47 -26.44
C ASN A 82 8.19 3.94 -25.48
N THR A 83 9.41 4.48 -25.57
CA THR A 83 10.53 4.05 -24.71
C THR A 83 10.24 4.28 -23.22
N LEU A 84 9.66 5.43 -22.88
CA LEU A 84 9.26 5.73 -21.51
C LEU A 84 8.16 4.77 -21.05
N LEU A 85 7.16 4.50 -21.90
CA LEU A 85 6.05 3.62 -21.58
C LEU A 85 6.51 2.16 -21.39
N ARG A 86 7.58 1.71 -22.07
CA ARG A 86 8.22 0.41 -21.78
C ARG A 86 8.84 0.37 -20.38
N VAL A 87 9.49 1.45 -19.97
CA VAL A 87 10.05 1.57 -18.61
C VAL A 87 8.92 1.58 -17.58
N VAL A 88 7.83 2.29 -17.86
CA VAL A 88 6.63 2.28 -17.01
C VAL A 88 6.03 0.87 -16.91
N ALA A 89 5.89 0.15 -18.03
CA ALA A 89 5.37 -1.22 -18.03
C ALA A 89 6.26 -2.17 -17.20
N ALA A 90 7.59 -2.07 -17.34
CA ALA A 90 8.52 -2.82 -16.51
C ALA A 90 8.42 -2.43 -15.03
N GLY A 91 8.22 -1.14 -14.74
CA GLY A 91 7.98 -0.61 -13.40
C GLY A 91 6.70 -1.18 -12.78
N LEU A 92 5.59 -1.22 -13.52
CA LEU A 92 4.32 -1.80 -13.07
C LEU A 92 4.48 -3.30 -12.74
N ALA A 93 5.23 -4.05 -13.55
CA ALA A 93 5.52 -5.45 -13.28
C ALA A 93 6.33 -5.65 -11.98
N LEU A 94 7.33 -4.80 -11.73
CA LEU A 94 8.09 -4.83 -10.47
C LEU A 94 7.22 -4.42 -9.28
N MET A 95 6.40 -3.38 -9.44
CA MET A 95 5.45 -2.93 -8.44
C MET A 95 4.44 -4.02 -8.08
N PHE A 96 3.95 -4.79 -9.06
CA PHE A 96 3.09 -5.95 -8.80
C PHE A 96 3.77 -6.95 -7.87
N LEU A 97 5.02 -7.34 -8.16
CA LEU A 97 5.76 -8.29 -7.33
C LEU A 97 5.96 -7.79 -5.90
N LEU A 98 6.39 -6.54 -5.75
CA LEU A 98 6.56 -5.91 -4.44
C LEU A 98 5.22 -5.76 -3.70
N GLY A 99 4.16 -5.39 -4.43
CA GLY A 99 2.79 -5.28 -3.94
C GLY A 99 2.28 -6.61 -3.39
N VAL A 100 2.44 -7.71 -4.12
CA VAL A 100 2.04 -9.06 -3.65
C VAL A 100 2.73 -9.42 -2.33
N ILE A 101 4.04 -9.20 -2.23
CA ILE A 101 4.82 -9.52 -1.03
C ILE A 101 4.37 -8.65 0.14
N TRP A 102 4.24 -7.34 -0.08
CA TRP A 102 3.82 -6.40 0.95
C TRP A 102 2.39 -6.64 1.40
N SER A 103 1.44 -6.81 0.47
CA SER A 103 0.04 -7.10 0.76
C SER A 103 -0.13 -8.40 1.55
N ALA A 104 0.64 -9.46 1.23
CA ALA A 104 0.64 -10.69 2.00
C ALA A 104 1.12 -10.49 3.45
N ALA A 105 2.15 -9.64 3.65
CA ALA A 105 2.63 -9.29 4.97
C ALA A 105 1.59 -8.48 5.76
N PHE A 106 1.01 -7.46 5.14
CA PHE A 106 -0.01 -6.61 5.77
C PHE A 106 -1.28 -7.40 6.12
N ILE A 107 -1.75 -8.27 5.22
CA ILE A 107 -2.89 -9.17 5.48
C ILE A 107 -2.57 -10.14 6.62
N SER A 108 -1.32 -10.60 6.75
CA SER A 108 -0.92 -11.45 7.88
C SER A 108 -1.04 -10.70 9.22
N THR A 109 -0.76 -9.40 9.24
CA THR A 109 -0.99 -8.54 10.41
C THR A 109 -2.49 -8.41 10.71
N LEU A 110 -3.32 -8.19 9.68
CA LEU A 110 -4.78 -8.18 9.85
C LEU A 110 -5.31 -9.52 10.36
N TRP A 111 -4.81 -10.62 9.82
CA TRP A 111 -5.15 -11.99 10.23
C TRP A 111 -4.88 -12.18 11.72
N GLY A 112 -3.70 -11.78 12.20
CA GLY A 112 -3.33 -11.89 13.61
C GLY A 112 -4.22 -11.07 14.55
N ALA A 113 -4.76 -9.94 14.06
CA ALA A 113 -5.63 -9.07 14.83
C ALA A 113 -7.12 -9.40 14.72
N ASP A 114 -7.56 -10.15 13.70
CA ASP A 114 -8.98 -10.36 13.44
C ASP A 114 -9.65 -11.28 14.47
N THR A 115 -10.52 -10.69 15.30
CA THR A 115 -11.30 -11.37 16.35
C THR A 115 -12.67 -11.86 15.88
N SER A 116 -13.03 -11.66 14.61
CA SER A 116 -14.32 -12.11 14.08
C SER A 116 -14.40 -13.64 13.96
N PRO A 117 -15.60 -14.24 14.05
CA PRO A 117 -15.77 -15.67 13.84
C PRO A 117 -15.19 -16.10 12.49
N ASN A 118 -14.35 -17.14 12.50
CA ASN A 118 -13.63 -17.63 11.31
C ASN A 118 -12.78 -16.58 10.58
N ARG A 119 -12.44 -15.44 11.22
CA ARG A 119 -11.67 -14.34 10.62
C ARG A 119 -12.29 -13.81 9.32
N ILE A 120 -13.62 -13.66 9.31
CA ILE A 120 -14.40 -13.31 8.10
C ILE A 120 -13.94 -11.98 7.48
N TYR A 121 -13.48 -11.02 8.28
CA TYR A 121 -12.99 -9.76 7.74
C TYR A 121 -11.66 -9.91 7.03
N THR A 122 -10.75 -10.71 7.58
CA THR A 122 -9.49 -10.99 6.90
C THR A 122 -9.73 -11.76 5.60
N TRP A 123 -10.65 -12.72 5.58
CA TRP A 123 -11.05 -13.38 4.33
C TRP A 123 -11.61 -12.39 3.30
N THR A 124 -12.43 -11.44 3.74
CA THR A 124 -12.95 -10.36 2.88
C THR A 124 -11.81 -9.53 2.28
N ALA A 125 -10.82 -9.15 3.10
CA ALA A 125 -9.62 -8.47 2.64
C ALA A 125 -8.81 -9.32 1.64
N ILE A 126 -8.60 -10.61 1.91
CA ILE A 126 -7.88 -11.53 1.02
C ILE A 126 -8.55 -11.60 -0.36
N PHE A 127 -9.87 -11.83 -0.42
CA PHE A 127 -10.58 -11.93 -1.70
C PHE A 127 -10.54 -10.63 -2.48
N SER A 128 -10.76 -9.49 -1.80
CA SER A 128 -10.66 -8.16 -2.41
C SER A 128 -9.26 -7.90 -2.96
N GLU A 129 -8.21 -8.20 -2.19
CA GLU A 129 -6.83 -7.99 -2.61
C GLU A 129 -6.43 -8.89 -3.79
N ILE A 130 -6.85 -10.16 -3.80
CA ILE A 130 -6.62 -11.07 -4.94
C ILE A 130 -7.25 -10.50 -6.22
N LEU A 131 -8.48 -9.96 -6.12
CA LEU A 131 -9.15 -9.36 -7.27
C LEU A 131 -8.44 -8.09 -7.74
N VAL A 132 -8.04 -7.20 -6.82
CA VAL A 132 -7.28 -5.98 -7.16
C VAL A 132 -5.95 -6.33 -7.82
N LEU A 133 -5.16 -7.23 -7.23
CA LEU A 133 -3.87 -7.65 -7.78
C LEU A 133 -4.04 -8.37 -9.13
N GLY A 134 -5.08 -9.20 -9.27
CA GLY A 134 -5.39 -9.87 -10.53
C GLY A 134 -5.79 -8.91 -11.65
N LEU A 135 -6.62 -7.91 -11.33
CA LEU A 135 -6.98 -6.84 -12.27
C LEU A 135 -5.77 -6.00 -12.63
N PHE A 136 -4.99 -5.55 -11.64
CA PHE A 136 -3.77 -4.77 -11.87
C PHE A 136 -2.76 -5.51 -12.75
N PHE A 137 -2.58 -6.83 -12.54
CA PHE A 137 -1.71 -7.65 -13.38
C PHE A 137 -2.23 -7.73 -14.82
N THR A 138 -3.54 -7.95 -14.98
CA THR A 138 -4.19 -8.01 -16.29
C THR A 138 -4.05 -6.70 -17.04
N GLU A 139 -4.32 -5.57 -16.37
CA GLU A 139 -4.19 -4.22 -16.91
C GLU A 139 -2.75 -3.87 -17.28
N SER A 140 -1.79 -4.20 -16.43
CA SER A 140 -0.37 -4.05 -16.72
C SER A 140 0.03 -4.84 -17.97
N GLY A 141 -0.54 -6.05 -18.14
CA GLY A 141 -0.34 -6.88 -19.32
C GLY A 141 -0.92 -6.27 -20.60
N ILE A 142 -2.16 -5.76 -20.54
CA ILE A 142 -2.80 -5.08 -21.69
C ILE A 142 -2.04 -3.79 -22.02
N PHE A 143 -1.63 -3.01 -21.01
CA PHE A 143 -0.81 -1.81 -21.19
C PHE A 143 0.52 -2.14 -21.87
N ALA A 144 1.25 -3.13 -21.37
CA ALA A 144 2.49 -3.59 -21.96
C ALA A 144 2.28 -4.07 -23.41
N GLY A 145 1.20 -4.83 -23.66
CA GLY A 145 0.79 -5.24 -25.00
C GLY A 145 0.55 -4.06 -25.93
N THR A 146 -0.15 -3.02 -25.46
CA THR A 146 -0.41 -1.79 -26.21
C THR A 146 0.90 -1.09 -26.59
N VAL A 147 1.84 -0.97 -25.65
CA VAL A 147 3.16 -0.38 -25.89
C VAL A 147 3.96 -1.16 -26.94
N LEU A 148 3.91 -2.49 -26.91
CA LEU A 148 4.64 -3.36 -27.84
C LEU A 148 4.00 -3.39 -29.23
N LEU A 149 2.67 -3.33 -29.31
CA LEU A 149 1.91 -3.32 -30.57
C LEU A 149 1.91 -1.95 -31.26
N SER A 150 2.19 -0.87 -30.51
CA SER A 150 2.29 0.49 -31.07
C SER A 150 3.25 0.54 -32.27
N GLY A 151 2.75 1.05 -33.40
CA GLY A 151 3.49 1.10 -34.68
C GLY A 151 3.49 -0.19 -35.50
N HIS A 152 2.88 -1.27 -34.98
CA HIS A 152 2.79 -2.59 -35.62
C HIS A 152 1.34 -3.10 -35.75
N SER A 153 0.35 -2.30 -35.32
CA SER A 153 -1.07 -2.63 -35.37
C SER A 153 -1.87 -1.41 -35.81
N PRO A 154 -3.09 -1.60 -36.35
CA PRO A 154 -3.99 -0.50 -36.68
C PRO A 154 -4.24 0.45 -35.50
N ASP A 155 -4.32 1.74 -35.78
CA ASP A 155 -4.56 2.82 -34.80
C ASP A 155 -5.79 2.57 -33.92
N SER A 156 -6.87 2.04 -34.51
CA SER A 156 -8.09 1.70 -33.78
C SER A 156 -7.88 0.60 -32.73
N ILE A 157 -6.95 -0.34 -32.97
CA ILE A 157 -6.60 -1.38 -31.99
C ILE A 157 -5.79 -0.76 -30.85
N ILE A 158 -4.81 0.10 -31.16
CA ILE A 158 -4.00 0.78 -30.13
C ILE A 158 -4.89 1.63 -29.22
N HIS A 159 -5.80 2.40 -29.82
CA HIS A 159 -6.75 3.20 -29.06
C HIS A 159 -7.71 2.34 -28.23
N ALA A 160 -8.28 1.27 -28.81
CA ALA A 160 -9.16 0.38 -28.07
C ALA A 160 -8.48 -0.28 -26.87
N LEU A 161 -7.22 -0.71 -27.01
CA LEU A 161 -6.45 -1.28 -25.90
C LEU A 161 -6.12 -0.25 -24.82
N HIS A 162 -5.78 0.99 -25.22
CA HIS A 162 -5.55 2.11 -24.30
C HIS A 162 -6.78 2.40 -23.44
N VAL A 163 -7.93 2.62 -24.10
CA VAL A 163 -9.22 2.86 -23.45
C VAL A 163 -9.59 1.69 -22.54
N THR A 164 -9.36 0.45 -23.00
CA THR A 164 -9.67 -0.77 -22.21
C THR A 164 -8.92 -0.77 -20.89
N VAL A 165 -7.61 -0.48 -20.89
CA VAL A 165 -6.80 -0.41 -19.67
C VAL A 165 -7.33 0.64 -18.70
N LEU A 166 -7.67 1.83 -19.20
CA LEU A 166 -8.02 2.96 -18.33
C LEU A 166 -9.45 2.83 -17.79
N VAL A 167 -10.39 2.36 -18.61
CA VAL A 167 -11.75 2.05 -18.18
C VAL A 167 -11.77 0.88 -17.20
N SER A 168 -10.96 -0.17 -17.43
CA SER A 168 -10.90 -1.28 -16.48
C SER A 168 -10.22 -0.86 -15.17
N ALA A 169 -9.20 0.01 -15.22
CA ALA A 169 -8.51 0.49 -14.03
C ALA A 169 -9.45 1.24 -13.08
N ALA A 170 -10.49 1.89 -13.61
CA ALA A 170 -11.55 2.50 -12.81
C ALA A 170 -12.30 1.49 -11.93
N LEU A 171 -12.31 0.20 -12.28
CA LEU A 171 -12.92 -0.88 -11.49
C LEU A 171 -12.07 -1.31 -10.30
N LEU A 172 -10.77 -0.96 -10.27
CA LEU A 172 -9.89 -1.28 -9.13
C LEU A 172 -10.43 -0.70 -7.82
N GLY A 173 -10.94 0.54 -7.85
CA GLY A 173 -11.49 1.22 -6.67
C GLY A 173 -12.60 0.41 -5.98
N PRO A 174 -13.75 0.16 -6.63
CA PRO A 174 -14.85 -0.60 -6.04
C PRO A 174 -14.46 -1.98 -5.55
N VAL A 175 -13.54 -2.64 -6.27
CA VAL A 175 -13.04 -3.97 -5.91
C VAL A 175 -12.16 -3.92 -4.66
N TRP A 176 -11.56 -2.77 -4.35
CA TRP A 176 -10.73 -2.56 -3.16
C TRP A 176 -11.48 -2.06 -1.93
N VAL A 177 -12.70 -1.52 -2.09
CA VAL A 177 -13.56 -1.08 -0.97
C VAL A 177 -13.71 -2.16 0.12
N PRO A 178 -13.97 -3.45 -0.18
CA PRO A 178 -14.11 -4.48 0.84
C PRO A 178 -12.83 -4.68 1.67
N PHE A 179 -11.64 -4.51 1.07
CA PHE A 179 -10.37 -4.55 1.79
C PHE A 179 -10.25 -3.37 2.78
N ALA A 180 -10.46 -2.13 2.33
CA ALA A 180 -10.38 -0.95 3.19
C ALA A 180 -11.42 -1.00 4.33
N TRP A 181 -12.62 -1.52 4.04
CA TRP A 181 -13.67 -1.75 5.01
C TRP A 181 -13.30 -2.82 6.04
N ALA A 182 -12.75 -3.96 5.60
CA ALA A 182 -12.27 -5.00 6.50
C ALA A 182 -11.17 -4.49 7.43
N ALA A 183 -10.17 -3.78 6.89
CA ALA A 183 -9.10 -3.17 7.68
C ALA A 183 -9.64 -2.19 8.73
N LEU A 184 -10.61 -1.35 8.35
CA LEU A 184 -11.31 -0.43 9.26
C LEU A 184 -12.02 -1.17 10.39
N LEU A 185 -12.77 -2.24 10.08
CA LEU A 185 -13.52 -3.00 11.06
C LEU A 185 -12.60 -3.76 12.02
N ILE A 186 -11.54 -4.38 11.51
CA ILE A 186 -10.52 -5.04 12.33
C ILE A 186 -9.89 -4.01 13.26
N SER A 187 -9.39 -2.91 12.72
CA SER A 187 -8.72 -1.85 13.49
C SER A 187 -9.60 -1.26 14.58
N ARG A 188 -10.87 -0.95 14.30
CA ARG A 188 -11.81 -0.42 15.29
C ARG A 188 -12.12 -1.41 16.42
N ARG A 189 -12.12 -2.71 16.14
CA ARG A 189 -12.43 -3.74 17.13
C ARG A 189 -11.25 -4.07 18.03
N THR A 190 -10.03 -3.98 17.51
CA THR A 190 -8.83 -4.46 18.21
C THR A 190 -7.92 -3.33 18.67
N GLY A 191 -8.12 -2.11 18.18
CA GLY A 191 -7.21 -1.01 18.41
C GLY A 191 -5.87 -1.17 17.66
N LEU A 192 -5.80 -2.06 16.65
CA LEU A 192 -4.57 -2.33 15.89
C LEU A 192 -3.95 -1.06 15.30
N CYS A 193 -4.77 -0.20 14.70
CA CYS A 193 -4.29 1.02 14.05
C CYS A 193 -4.75 2.28 14.81
N PRO A 194 -3.98 3.37 14.75
CA PRO A 194 -4.36 4.64 15.36
C PRO A 194 -5.61 5.25 14.72
N PRO A 195 -6.33 6.17 15.41
CA PRO A 195 -7.58 6.74 14.91
C PRO A 195 -7.50 7.43 13.55
N TRP A 196 -6.36 8.04 13.22
CA TRP A 196 -6.17 8.68 11.91
C TRP A 196 -6.14 7.65 10.76
N PHE A 197 -5.67 6.44 11.01
CA PHE A 197 -5.64 5.36 10.02
C PHE A 197 -7.06 4.90 9.69
N ASN A 198 -7.92 4.83 10.71
CA ASN A 198 -9.35 4.55 10.50
C ASN A 198 -10.05 5.63 9.68
N ARG A 199 -9.65 6.91 9.83
CA ARG A 199 -10.16 7.99 8.97
C ARG A 199 -9.65 7.85 7.54
N LEU A 200 -8.39 7.44 7.36
CA LEU A 200 -7.81 7.15 6.06
C LEU A 200 -8.58 6.03 5.34
N CYS A 201 -8.94 4.92 6.02
CA CYS A 201 -9.76 3.87 5.41
C CYS A 201 -11.10 4.43 4.87
N VAL A 202 -11.76 5.30 5.62
CA VAL A 202 -13.03 5.92 5.20
C VAL A 202 -12.81 6.82 3.99
N VAL A 203 -11.74 7.61 3.98
CA VAL A 203 -11.38 8.46 2.83
C VAL A 203 -11.11 7.62 1.59
N VAL A 204 -10.36 6.52 1.73
CA VAL A 204 -10.08 5.56 0.64
C VAL A 204 -11.36 4.98 0.07
N ILE A 205 -12.28 4.51 0.92
CA ILE A 205 -13.59 4.00 0.47
C ILE A 205 -14.36 5.04 -0.35
N VAL A 206 -14.36 6.31 0.09
CA VAL A 206 -15.06 7.38 -0.64
C VAL A 206 -14.39 7.63 -2.00
N ILE A 207 -13.06 7.69 -2.04
CA ILE A 207 -12.31 7.88 -3.29
C ILE A 207 -12.56 6.71 -4.25
N ASP A 208 -12.49 5.48 -3.75
CA ASP A 208 -12.70 4.25 -4.52
C ASP A 208 -14.10 4.17 -5.12
N LEU A 209 -15.13 4.64 -4.41
CA LEU A 209 -16.47 4.74 -4.98
C LEU A 209 -16.57 5.79 -6.09
N CYS A 210 -15.78 6.86 -6.02
CA CYS A 210 -15.75 7.88 -7.07
C CYS A 210 -15.12 7.38 -8.37
N THR A 211 -14.25 6.38 -8.35
CA THR A 211 -13.62 5.85 -9.57
C THR A 211 -14.63 5.23 -10.52
N VAL A 212 -15.78 4.76 -10.02
CA VAL A 212 -16.92 4.25 -10.83
C VAL A 212 -17.34 5.24 -11.91
N THR A 213 -17.22 6.55 -11.64
CA THR A 213 -17.56 7.59 -12.62
C THR A 213 -16.71 7.50 -13.89
N GLY A 214 -15.47 7.00 -13.77
CA GLY A 214 -14.52 6.77 -14.86
C GLY A 214 -14.98 5.77 -15.93
N VAL A 215 -15.96 4.92 -15.61
CA VAL A 215 -16.40 3.82 -16.49
C VAL A 215 -17.41 4.30 -17.55
N PHE A 216 -18.11 5.41 -17.30
CA PHE A 216 -19.30 5.78 -18.07
C PHE A 216 -19.08 6.84 -19.14
N THR A 217 -17.90 7.43 -19.22
CA THR A 217 -17.61 8.46 -20.23
C THR A 217 -16.16 8.39 -20.70
N LEU A 218 -15.96 8.64 -21.99
CA LEU A 218 -14.65 8.81 -22.62
C LEU A 218 -14.25 10.28 -22.72
N THR A 219 -15.11 11.20 -22.27
CA THR A 219 -14.89 12.65 -22.35
C THR A 219 -15.23 13.37 -21.06
N GLY A 220 -14.56 14.50 -20.82
CA GLY A 220 -14.89 15.45 -19.75
C GLY A 220 -14.39 15.00 -18.37
N PRO A 221 -14.75 15.72 -17.29
CA PRO A 221 -14.07 15.57 -15.99
C PRO A 221 -14.25 14.20 -15.33
N LEU A 222 -15.26 13.44 -15.72
CA LEU A 222 -15.55 12.12 -15.16
C LEU A 222 -14.87 10.98 -15.91
N ASN A 223 -14.17 11.22 -17.02
CA ASN A 223 -13.59 10.12 -17.79
C ASN A 223 -12.43 9.44 -17.03
N GLY A 224 -12.25 8.14 -17.30
CA GLY A 224 -11.23 7.32 -16.65
C GLY A 224 -9.79 7.53 -17.16
N GLU A 225 -9.58 8.31 -18.22
CA GLU A 225 -8.26 8.51 -18.82
C GLU A 225 -7.53 9.76 -18.29
N ASN A 226 -8.06 10.95 -18.59
CA ASN A 226 -7.50 12.24 -18.20
C ASN A 226 -8.48 13.07 -17.35
N GLY A 227 -9.67 12.52 -17.05
CA GLY A 227 -10.70 13.18 -16.27
C GLY A 227 -10.22 13.47 -14.84
N LEU A 228 -10.34 14.73 -14.41
CA LEU A 228 -9.92 15.19 -13.08
C LEU A 228 -10.62 14.49 -11.91
N VAL A 229 -11.76 13.84 -12.13
CA VAL A 229 -12.49 13.09 -11.10
C VAL A 229 -12.30 11.58 -11.32
N GLY A 230 -12.59 11.08 -12.52
CA GLY A 230 -12.52 9.65 -12.84
C GLY A 230 -11.10 9.09 -12.73
N ALA A 231 -10.15 9.66 -13.47
CA ALA A 231 -8.76 9.22 -13.48
C ALA A 231 -8.03 9.57 -12.18
N PHE A 232 -8.28 10.78 -11.64
CA PHE A 232 -7.59 11.23 -10.44
C PHE A 232 -7.95 10.40 -9.20
N ALA A 233 -9.22 10.04 -9.02
CA ALA A 233 -9.65 9.20 -7.91
C ALA A 233 -8.93 7.84 -7.95
N GLY A 234 -8.76 7.26 -9.15
CA GLY A 234 -8.07 5.98 -9.35
C GLY A 234 -6.61 5.99 -8.91
N VAL A 235 -5.93 7.14 -9.00
CA VAL A 235 -4.54 7.27 -8.52
C VAL A 235 -4.46 7.71 -7.06
N LEU A 236 -5.39 8.58 -6.64
CA LEU A 236 -5.36 9.15 -5.30
C LEU A 236 -5.47 8.07 -4.23
N SER A 237 -6.39 7.12 -4.39
CA SER A 237 -6.66 6.08 -3.38
C SER A 237 -5.43 5.20 -3.09
N PRO A 238 -4.78 4.56 -4.08
CA PRO A 238 -3.55 3.79 -3.84
C PRO A 238 -2.43 4.60 -3.19
N VAL A 239 -2.21 5.83 -3.63
CA VAL A 239 -1.13 6.68 -3.11
C VAL A 239 -1.35 7.03 -1.63
N VAL A 240 -2.58 7.43 -1.25
CA VAL A 240 -2.86 7.79 0.14
C VAL A 240 -2.93 6.57 1.04
N TRP A 241 -3.47 5.45 0.55
CA TRP A 241 -3.54 4.20 1.30
C TRP A 241 -2.15 3.63 1.58
N VAL A 242 -1.37 3.36 0.52
CA VAL A 242 -0.05 2.74 0.65
C VAL A 242 0.89 3.65 1.44
N GLY A 243 0.86 4.96 1.18
CA GLY A 243 1.62 5.93 1.97
C GLY A 243 1.26 5.88 3.46
N GLY A 244 -0.04 5.92 3.78
CA GLY A 244 -0.51 5.83 5.16
C GLY A 244 -0.17 4.50 5.84
N ALA A 245 -0.29 3.38 5.12
CA ALA A 245 0.04 2.06 5.62
C ALA A 245 1.53 1.93 5.93
N ILE A 246 2.41 2.29 4.99
CA ILE A 246 3.87 2.31 5.21
C ILE A 246 4.24 3.25 6.36
N ALA A 247 3.61 4.43 6.41
CA ALA A 247 3.85 5.39 7.48
C ALA A 247 3.59 4.75 8.86
N TRP A 248 2.43 4.09 9.01
CA TRP A 248 2.05 3.40 10.23
C TRP A 248 2.95 2.19 10.53
N GLU A 249 3.17 1.29 9.56
CA GLU A 249 3.95 0.06 9.73
C GLU A 249 5.38 0.32 10.20
N VAL A 250 6.05 1.34 9.66
CA VAL A 250 7.42 1.68 10.08
C VAL A 250 7.48 2.12 11.54
N VAL A 251 6.50 2.91 11.98
CA VAL A 251 6.41 3.36 13.38
C VAL A 251 6.06 2.19 14.30
N GLU A 252 5.14 1.32 13.87
CA GLU A 252 4.75 0.16 14.66
C GLU A 252 5.88 -0.86 14.79
N TRP A 253 6.59 -1.15 13.70
CA TRP A 253 7.82 -1.94 13.70
C TRP A 253 8.84 -1.39 14.71
N ALA A 254 9.07 -0.07 14.69
CA ALA A 254 10.02 0.56 15.61
C ALA A 254 9.60 0.38 17.07
N ARG A 255 8.30 0.54 17.38
CA ARG A 255 7.77 0.36 18.74
C ARG A 255 7.89 -1.08 19.23
N VAL A 256 7.47 -2.04 18.40
CA VAL A 256 7.54 -3.47 18.74
C VAL A 256 8.99 -3.89 18.97
N ARG A 257 9.93 -3.39 18.15
CA ARG A 257 11.36 -3.69 18.27
C ARG A 257 12.01 -3.02 19.49
N ALA A 258 11.54 -1.83 19.89
CA ALA A 258 12.06 -1.11 21.05
C ALA A 258 11.51 -1.65 22.39
N LEU A 259 10.36 -2.33 22.39
CA LEU A 259 9.68 -2.80 23.62
C LEU A 259 10.59 -3.60 24.58
N PRO A 260 11.39 -4.58 24.13
CA PRO A 260 12.28 -5.33 25.02
C PRO A 260 13.42 -4.49 25.60
N LEU A 261 13.81 -3.41 24.92
CA LEU A 261 14.93 -2.55 25.31
C LEU A 261 14.54 -1.59 26.44
N TRP A 262 13.26 -1.22 26.52
CA TRP A 262 12.73 -0.42 27.63
C TRP A 262 12.46 -1.26 28.89
N ALA A 263 12.24 -2.56 28.73
CA ALA A 263 12.01 -3.48 29.83
C ALA A 263 13.30 -4.01 30.49
N ALA A 264 14.47 -3.78 29.87
CA ALA A 264 15.75 -4.16 30.45
C ALA A 264 16.09 -3.24 31.64
N PRO A 265 16.30 -3.78 32.86
CA PRO A 265 16.73 -2.95 33.98
C PRO A 265 18.07 -2.30 33.65
N ALA A 266 18.17 -0.99 33.90
CA ALA A 266 19.43 -0.26 33.77
C ALA A 266 20.46 -0.87 34.72
N SER A 267 21.36 -1.70 34.19
CA SER A 267 22.53 -2.15 34.93
C SER A 267 23.49 -0.97 35.04
N ASN A 268 23.35 -0.18 36.12
CA ASN A 268 24.37 0.75 36.60
C ASN A 268 25.45 -0.02 37.35
#